data_AF-A0A4W2FAB9-F1
#
_entry.id   AF-A0A4W2FAB9-F1
#
_cell.length_a   1.000
_cell.length_b   1.000
_cell.length_c   1.000
_cell.angle_alpha   90.00
_cell.angle_beta   90.00
_cell.angle_gamma   90.00
#
_symmetry.space_group_name_H-M   'P 1'
#
loop_
_entity.id
_entity.type
_entity.pdbx_description
1 polymer ?
#
loop_
_entity_poly.entity_id
_entity_poly.type
_entity_poly.pdbx_seq_one_letter_code
_entity_poly.pdbx_strand_id
1 'polypeptide(L)'
;MCFAKGVPYDQASLRSIMHKRVDDFCDKMGNEPEEAQMEAALDETEEELSEDISEFIEDHIQQNLPESLKESSPLLQEARQEVRRRIQRPSGSACLEVLNPEESIWARALRRFQGILQSIQQRCWDVLTWLWEKVGAFLEAVWSAVKAVCGMLMDMCSSVGQLFGNLIQV
;
A
#
# COMPACT_ATOMS: atom_id res chain seq x y z
N MET A 1 -27.61 -3.37 -8.76
CA MET A 1 -27.12 -2.80 -10.02
C MET A 1 -25.79 -3.47 -10.33
N CYS A 2 -25.63 -4.02 -11.53
CA CYS A 2 -24.44 -4.78 -11.91
C CYS A 2 -23.36 -3.79 -12.37
N PHE A 3 -22.29 -3.60 -11.61
CA PHE A 3 -21.10 -2.94 -12.13
C PHE A 3 -20.44 -3.88 -13.14
N ALA A 4 -20.34 -3.39 -14.38
CA ALA A 4 -19.70 -4.11 -15.47
C ALA A 4 -18.23 -4.35 -15.14
N LYS A 5 -17.88 -5.62 -14.87
CA LYS A 5 -16.50 -6.11 -15.01
C LYS A 5 -16.07 -5.86 -16.46
N GLY A 6 -15.18 -4.90 -16.71
CA GLY A 6 -14.65 -4.76 -18.06
C GLY A 6 -13.86 -3.52 -18.43
N VAL A 7 -13.76 -2.50 -17.58
CA VAL A 7 -12.85 -1.38 -17.85
C VAL A 7 -11.60 -1.56 -16.98
N PRO A 8 -10.39 -1.63 -17.57
CA PRO A 8 -9.16 -1.64 -16.78
C PRO A 8 -9.12 -0.35 -15.97
N TYR A 9 -9.05 -0.47 -14.65
CA TYR A 9 -8.79 0.64 -13.76
C TYR A 9 -7.39 1.20 -14.08
N ASP A 10 -7.34 2.17 -14.98
CA ASP A 10 -6.10 2.82 -15.40
C ASP A 10 -5.87 4.09 -14.58
N GLN A 11 -4.68 4.68 -14.71
CA GLN A 11 -4.33 5.90 -14.00
C GLN A 11 -5.27 7.08 -14.32
N ALA A 12 -5.84 7.11 -15.53
CA ALA A 12 -6.80 8.15 -15.94
C ALA A 12 -8.12 8.00 -15.18
N SER A 13 -8.54 6.76 -14.91
CA SER A 13 -9.73 6.43 -14.13
C SER A 13 -9.59 6.88 -12.67
N LEU A 14 -8.47 6.56 -12.01
CA LEU A 14 -8.21 7.04 -10.64
C LEU A 14 -8.17 8.58 -10.58
N ARG A 15 -7.50 9.22 -11.55
CA ARG A 15 -7.47 10.68 -11.64
C ARG A 15 -8.87 11.27 -11.76
N SER A 16 -9.72 10.69 -12.62
CA SER A 16 -11.10 11.14 -12.78
C SER A 16 -11.91 11.00 -11.49
N ILE A 17 -11.71 9.91 -10.76
CA ILE A 17 -12.38 9.67 -9.48
C ILE A 17 -11.94 10.70 -8.44
N MET A 18 -10.64 10.95 -8.31
CA MET A 18 -10.12 11.97 -7.39
C MET A 18 -10.70 13.36 -7.70
N HIS A 19 -10.77 13.74 -8.98
CA HIS A 19 -11.43 15.01 -9.37
C HIS A 19 -12.89 15.02 -8.98
N LYS A 20 -13.62 13.93 -9.25
CA LYS A 20 -15.02 13.82 -8.87
C LYS A 20 -15.23 13.97 -7.37
N ARG A 21 -14.38 13.36 -6.52
CA ARG A 21 -14.45 13.51 -5.06
C ARG A 21 -14.28 14.98 -4.64
N VAL A 22 -13.40 15.73 -5.30
CA VAL A 22 -13.23 17.16 -5.05
C VAL A 22 -14.44 17.96 -5.50
N ASP A 23 -15.02 17.62 -6.65
CA ASP A 23 -16.24 18.27 -7.16
C ASP A 23 -17.43 18.01 -6.23
N ASP A 24 -17.64 16.75 -5.82
CA ASP A 24 -18.69 16.32 -4.89
C ASP A 24 -18.55 17.04 -3.53
N PHE A 25 -17.31 17.18 -3.04
CA PHE A 25 -17.01 17.99 -1.86
C PHE A 25 -17.38 19.47 -2.05
N CYS A 26 -16.96 20.09 -3.15
CA CYS A 26 -17.29 21.50 -3.43
C CYS A 26 -18.80 21.74 -3.52
N ASP A 27 -19.51 20.86 -4.22
CA ASP A 27 -20.97 20.91 -4.39
C ASP A 27 -21.69 20.76 -3.04
N LYS A 28 -21.18 19.89 -2.17
CA LYS A 28 -21.74 19.67 -0.82
C LYS A 28 -21.56 20.89 0.08
N MET A 29 -20.41 21.56 0.02
CA MET A 29 -20.12 22.71 0.88
C MET A 29 -20.81 24.00 0.44
N GLY A 30 -21.12 24.15 -0.85
CA GLY A 30 -21.74 25.37 -1.38
C GLY A 30 -20.84 26.60 -1.23
N ASN A 31 -21.41 27.79 -1.00
CA ASN A 31 -20.62 29.04 -0.91
C ASN A 31 -20.27 29.45 0.53
N GLU A 32 -21.12 29.15 1.51
CA GLU A 32 -20.99 29.60 2.91
C GLU A 32 -21.15 28.41 3.88
N PRO A 33 -20.14 27.55 3.98
CA PRO A 33 -20.19 26.39 4.85
C PRO A 33 -19.92 26.74 6.32
N GLU A 34 -20.57 26.01 7.22
CA GLU A 34 -20.20 25.99 8.64
C GLU A 34 -18.94 25.16 8.87
N GLU A 35 -18.12 25.54 9.86
CA GLU A 35 -16.84 24.86 10.16
C GLU A 35 -17.00 23.38 10.50
N ALA A 36 -18.00 23.02 11.32
CA ALA A 36 -18.22 21.63 11.68
C ALA A 36 -18.65 20.77 10.48
N GLN A 37 -19.41 21.35 9.55
CA GLN A 37 -19.82 20.68 8.32
C GLN A 37 -18.60 20.49 7.39
N MET A 38 -17.71 21.48 7.33
CA MET A 38 -16.49 21.43 6.54
C MET A 38 -15.56 20.32 7.01
N GLU A 39 -15.28 20.24 8.31
CA GLU A 39 -14.43 19.19 8.87
C GLU A 39 -15.03 17.80 8.65
N ALA A 40 -16.34 17.63 8.85
CA ALA A 40 -17.01 16.36 8.59
C ALA A 40 -16.93 15.94 7.11
N ALA A 41 -17.10 16.88 6.19
CA ALA A 41 -16.99 16.61 4.76
C ALA A 41 -15.54 16.29 4.35
N LEU A 42 -14.54 16.91 4.99
CA LEU A 42 -13.13 16.59 4.77
C LEU A 42 -12.75 15.20 5.29
N ASP A 43 -13.26 14.81 6.47
CA ASP A 43 -13.05 13.46 7.01
C ASP A 43 -13.68 12.38 6.12
N GLU A 44 -14.90 12.63 5.63
CA GLU A 44 -15.56 11.75 4.64
C GLU A 44 -14.75 11.68 3.34
N THR A 45 -14.27 12.82 2.83
CA THR A 45 -13.45 12.85 1.62
C THR A 45 -12.14 12.08 1.81
N GLU A 46 -11.52 12.15 3.00
CA GLU A 46 -10.33 11.34 3.33
C GLU A 46 -10.63 9.84 3.29
N GLU A 47 -11.75 9.40 3.87
CA GLU A 47 -12.19 8.01 3.89
C GLU A 47 -12.43 7.50 2.46
N GLU A 48 -13.21 8.24 1.67
CA GLU A 48 -13.55 7.87 0.30
C GLU A 48 -12.31 7.82 -0.61
N LEU A 49 -11.42 8.81 -0.53
CA LEU A 49 -10.16 8.79 -1.29
C LEU A 49 -9.27 7.61 -0.89
N SER A 50 -9.22 7.28 0.41
CA SER A 50 -8.44 6.15 0.90
C SER A 50 -9.00 4.82 0.39
N GLU A 51 -10.32 4.69 0.31
CA GLU A 51 -11.00 3.53 -0.27
C GLU A 51 -10.72 3.41 -1.77
N ASP A 52 -10.96 4.47 -2.55
CA ASP A 52 -10.75 4.49 -4.00
C ASP A 52 -9.29 4.11 -4.37
N ILE A 53 -8.31 4.61 -3.62
CA ILE A 53 -6.89 4.29 -3.83
C ILE A 53 -6.58 2.84 -3.45
N SER A 54 -7.19 2.33 -2.37
CA SER A 54 -7.01 0.93 -1.96
C SER A 54 -7.56 -0.03 -3.00
N GLU A 55 -8.78 0.24 -3.51
CA GLU A 55 -9.40 -0.53 -4.58
C GLU A 55 -8.55 -0.49 -5.86
N PHE A 56 -8.09 0.70 -6.25
CA PHE A 56 -7.21 0.86 -7.40
C PHE A 56 -5.97 -0.03 -7.29
N ILE A 57 -5.29 -0.01 -6.14
CA ILE A 57 -4.08 -0.81 -5.94
C ILE A 57 -4.40 -2.31 -6.00
N GLU A 58 -5.50 -2.76 -5.39
CA GLU A 58 -5.91 -4.16 -5.41
C GLU A 58 -6.25 -4.66 -6.82
N ASP A 59 -7.01 -3.87 -7.58
CA ASP A 59 -7.35 -4.17 -8.96
C ASP A 59 -6.09 -4.24 -9.82
N HIS A 60 -5.17 -3.29 -9.63
CA HIS A 60 -3.92 -3.25 -10.38
C HIS A 60 -3.03 -4.45 -10.06
N ILE A 61 -2.96 -4.86 -8.78
CA ILE A 61 -2.29 -6.11 -8.37
C ILE A 61 -2.96 -7.30 -9.07
N GLN A 62 -4.28 -7.41 -9.03
CA GLN A 62 -5.01 -8.54 -9.60
C GLN A 62 -4.88 -8.65 -11.12
N GLN A 63 -4.83 -7.53 -11.84
CA GLN A 63 -4.65 -7.52 -13.29
C GLN A 63 -3.22 -7.91 -13.70
N ASN A 64 -2.22 -7.48 -12.94
CA ASN A 64 -0.80 -7.68 -13.28
C ASN A 64 -0.19 -8.97 -12.72
N LEU A 65 -0.92 -9.70 -11.88
CA LEU A 65 -0.44 -11.00 -11.40
C LEU A 65 -0.51 -12.08 -12.48
N PRO A 66 0.44 -13.03 -12.52
CA PRO A 66 0.31 -14.26 -13.29
C PRO A 66 -0.91 -15.07 -12.84
N GLU A 67 -1.65 -15.67 -13.78
CA GLU A 67 -2.85 -16.50 -13.49
C GLU A 67 -2.59 -17.59 -12.45
N SER A 68 -1.40 -18.22 -12.49
CA SER A 68 -0.97 -19.24 -11.52
C SER A 68 -0.86 -18.73 -10.08
N LEU A 69 -0.75 -17.42 -9.88
CA LEU A 69 -0.68 -16.77 -8.57
C LEU A 69 -2.01 -16.09 -8.19
N LYS A 70 -2.94 -15.89 -9.14
CA LYS A 70 -4.25 -15.28 -8.87
C LYS A 70 -5.15 -16.20 -8.04
N GLU A 71 -5.11 -17.51 -8.28
CA GLU A 71 -6.04 -18.46 -7.67
C GLU A 71 -5.49 -19.19 -6.42
N SER A 72 -4.21 -19.01 -6.07
CA SER A 72 -3.52 -20.06 -5.31
C SER A 72 -2.71 -19.62 -4.09
N SER A 73 -2.76 -18.34 -3.66
CA SER A 73 -1.89 -17.89 -2.56
C SER A 73 -2.65 -17.21 -1.41
N PRO A 74 -2.84 -17.89 -0.26
CA PRO A 74 -3.35 -17.23 0.95
C PRO A 74 -2.45 -16.07 1.42
N LEU A 75 -1.14 -16.14 1.14
CA LEU A 75 -0.18 -15.08 1.43
C LEU A 75 -0.45 -13.80 0.63
N LEU A 76 -0.94 -13.93 -0.61
CA LEU A 76 -1.31 -12.77 -1.43
C LEU A 76 -2.55 -12.08 -0.88
N GLN A 77 -3.55 -12.86 -0.42
CA GLN A 77 -4.74 -12.30 0.21
C GLN A 77 -4.39 -11.54 1.49
N GLU A 78 -3.54 -12.10 2.33
CA GLU A 78 -3.05 -11.44 3.55
C GLU A 78 -2.31 -10.13 3.22
N ALA A 79 -1.42 -10.15 2.21
CA ALA A 79 -0.72 -8.96 1.78
C ALA A 79 -1.65 -7.86 1.26
N ARG A 80 -2.70 -8.22 0.50
CA ARG A 80 -3.71 -7.26 0.03
C ARG A 80 -4.48 -6.62 1.17
N GLN A 81 -4.93 -7.43 2.14
CA GLN A 81 -5.64 -6.91 3.31
C GLN A 81 -4.75 -5.97 4.14
N GLU A 82 -3.47 -6.30 4.28
CA GLU A 82 -2.52 -5.45 4.98
C GLU A 82 -2.23 -4.13 4.23
N VAL A 83 -2.15 -4.16 2.90
CA VAL A 83 -2.06 -2.96 2.05
C VAL A 83 -3.28 -2.07 2.28
N ARG A 84 -4.49 -2.62 2.14
CA ARG A 84 -5.74 -1.91 2.40
C ARG A 84 -5.75 -1.29 3.79
N ARG A 85 -5.42 -2.07 4.82
CA ARG A 85 -5.40 -1.62 6.22
C ARG A 85 -4.43 -0.45 6.44
N ARG A 86 -3.28 -0.45 5.77
CA ARG A 86 -2.28 0.62 5.88
C ARG A 86 -2.72 1.90 5.16
N ILE A 87 -3.37 1.77 4.01
CA ILE A 87 -3.90 2.91 3.25
C ILE A 87 -5.12 3.49 3.95
N GLN A 88 -6.04 2.68 4.47
CA GLN A 88 -7.25 3.16 5.14
C GLN A 88 -7.01 3.61 6.59
N ARG A 89 -5.76 3.56 7.08
CA ARG A 89 -5.44 4.03 8.43
C ARG A 89 -5.79 5.51 8.54
N PRO A 90 -6.73 5.92 9.43
CA PRO A 90 -7.09 7.32 9.57
C PRO A 90 -5.86 8.15 9.91
N SER A 91 -5.73 9.35 9.31
CA SER A 91 -4.62 10.26 9.62
C SER A 91 -4.59 10.68 11.10
N GLY A 92 -5.70 10.49 11.82
CA GLY A 92 -5.92 11.06 13.14
C GLY A 92 -6.15 12.56 13.01
N SER A 93 -7.13 13.08 13.74
CA SER A 93 -7.31 14.53 13.90
C SER A 93 -6.12 15.09 14.69
N ALA A 94 -5.02 15.35 14.00
CA ALA A 94 -3.86 16.05 14.54
C ALA A 94 -3.98 17.56 14.30
N CYS A 95 -5.19 18.11 14.23
CA CYS A 95 -5.39 19.55 14.17
C CYS A 95 -5.72 20.09 15.56
N LEU A 96 -4.74 20.00 16.47
CA LEU A 96 -4.59 20.96 17.57
C LEU A 96 -3.59 22.03 17.13
N GLU A 97 -3.77 22.58 15.94
CA GLU A 97 -3.04 23.77 15.53
C GLU A 97 -3.79 25.01 16.02
N VAL A 98 -3.04 25.97 16.54
CA VAL A 98 -3.54 27.25 17.06
C VAL A 98 -4.42 27.90 16.00
N LEU A 99 -5.73 27.97 16.27
CA LEU A 99 -6.69 28.62 15.39
C LEU A 99 -6.23 30.06 15.13
N ASN A 100 -5.98 30.39 13.86
CA ASN A 100 -5.91 31.79 13.46
C ASN A 100 -7.36 32.28 13.24
N PRO A 101 -7.89 33.18 14.08
CA PRO A 101 -9.26 33.66 13.97
C PRO A 101 -9.51 34.51 12.71
N GLU A 102 -8.46 34.99 12.05
CA GLU A 102 -8.57 35.80 10.82
C GLU A 102 -8.58 34.96 9.54
N GLU A 103 -8.36 33.65 9.65
CA GLU A 103 -8.33 32.75 8.49
C GLU A 103 -9.74 32.40 8.01
N SER A 104 -9.99 32.56 6.71
CA SER A 104 -11.25 32.12 6.10
C SER A 104 -11.43 30.60 6.20
N ILE A 105 -12.68 30.14 6.35
CA ILE A 105 -13.02 28.71 6.43
C ILE A 105 -12.47 27.94 5.21
N TRP A 106 -12.52 28.52 4.01
CA TRP A 106 -11.99 27.92 2.79
C TRP A 106 -10.46 27.78 2.77
N ALA A 107 -9.73 28.73 3.36
CA ALA A 107 -8.27 28.62 3.48
C ALA A 107 -7.88 27.49 4.45
N ARG A 108 -8.62 27.37 5.56
CA ARG A 108 -8.45 26.25 6.51
C ARG A 108 -8.79 24.92 5.85
N ALA A 109 -9.88 24.84 5.10
CA ALA A 109 -10.29 23.66 4.36
C ALA A 109 -9.24 23.23 3.33
N LEU A 110 -8.69 24.17 2.57
CA LEU A 110 -7.62 23.89 1.61
C LEU A 110 -6.38 23.33 2.29
N ARG A 111 -5.95 23.93 3.42
CA ARG A 111 -4.82 23.42 4.21
C ARG A 111 -5.10 22.00 4.68
N ARG A 112 -6.29 21.75 5.24
CA ARG A 112 -6.64 20.43 5.75
C ARG A 112 -6.71 19.39 4.64
N PHE A 113 -7.28 19.73 3.49
CA PHE A 113 -7.30 18.91 2.29
C PHE A 113 -5.88 18.57 1.79
N GLN A 114 -4.97 19.55 1.77
CA GLN A 114 -3.55 19.30 1.46
C GLN A 114 -2.90 18.32 2.44
N GLY A 115 -3.21 18.46 3.74
CA GLY A 115 -2.76 17.53 4.78
C GLY A 115 -3.29 16.11 4.56
N ILE A 116 -4.55 15.96 4.14
CA ILE A 116 -5.14 14.67 3.77
C ILE A 116 -4.35 14.04 2.62
N LEU A 117 -4.12 14.78 1.53
CA LEU A 117 -3.37 14.27 0.38
C LEU A 117 -1.94 13.87 0.75
N GLN A 118 -1.24 14.66 1.55
CA GLN A 118 0.10 14.33 2.04
C GLN A 118 0.10 13.06 2.90
N SER A 119 -0.89 12.91 3.77
CA SER A 119 -1.03 11.70 4.60
C SER A 119 -1.31 10.47 3.75
N ILE A 120 -2.20 10.55 2.77
CA ILE A 120 -2.47 9.45 1.83
C ILE A 120 -1.19 9.08 1.07
N GLN A 121 -0.45 10.08 0.57
CA GLN A 121 0.81 9.86 -0.13
C GLN A 121 1.83 9.17 0.79
N GLN A 122 1.94 9.59 2.05
CA GLN A 122 2.82 8.98 3.04
C GLN A 122 2.42 7.52 3.31
N ARG A 123 1.13 7.24 3.50
CA ARG A 123 0.62 5.87 3.68
C ARG A 123 0.99 4.97 2.50
N CYS A 124 0.95 5.49 1.27
CA CYS A 124 1.41 4.75 0.08
C CYS A 124 2.92 4.44 0.14
N TRP A 125 3.74 5.41 0.55
CA TRP A 125 5.18 5.19 0.73
C TRP A 125 5.49 4.19 1.85
N ASP A 126 4.74 4.22 2.95
CA ASP A 126 4.88 3.29 4.06
C ASP A 126 4.53 1.86 3.64
N VAL A 127 3.49 1.70 2.79
CA VAL A 127 3.15 0.42 2.16
C VAL A 127 4.30 -0.08 1.29
N LEU A 128 4.84 0.78 0.42
CA LEU A 128 5.95 0.40 -0.47
C LEU A 128 7.18 -0.03 0.32
N THR A 129 7.52 0.72 1.37
CA THR A 129 8.65 0.41 2.25
C THR A 129 8.47 -0.95 2.92
N TRP A 130 7.28 -1.20 3.48
CA TRP A 130 6.95 -2.49 4.08
C TRP A 130 7.02 -3.66 3.08
N LEU A 131 6.57 -3.47 1.84
CA LEU A 131 6.70 -4.48 0.80
C LEU A 131 8.17 -4.82 0.51
N TRP A 132 9.03 -3.79 0.42
CA TRP A 132 10.47 -3.99 0.23
C TRP A 132 11.12 -4.75 1.38
N GLU A 133 10.76 -4.46 2.62
CA GLU A 133 11.23 -5.20 3.79
C GLU A 133 10.84 -6.68 3.72
N LYS A 134 9.60 -6.97 3.32
CA LYS A 134 9.11 -8.35 3.19
C LYS A 134 9.83 -9.12 2.09
N VAL A 135 10.03 -8.49 0.92
CA VAL A 135 10.79 -9.09 -0.18
C VAL A 135 12.24 -9.34 0.24
N GLY A 136 12.89 -8.36 0.89
CA GLY A 136 14.24 -8.50 1.40
C GLY A 136 14.38 -9.64 2.41
N ALA A 137 13.50 -9.71 3.40
CA ALA A 137 13.51 -10.77 4.40
C ALA A 137 13.30 -12.16 3.79
N PHE A 138 12.40 -12.28 2.80
CA PHE A 138 12.17 -13.53 2.09
C PHE A 138 13.42 -13.98 1.30
N LEU A 139 14.03 -13.06 0.55
CA LEU A 139 15.23 -13.36 -0.23
C LEU A 139 16.41 -13.77 0.65
N GLU A 140 16.63 -13.08 1.78
CA GLU A 140 17.68 -13.45 2.73
C GLU A 140 17.45 -14.83 3.36
N ALA A 141 16.21 -15.16 3.71
CA ALA A 141 15.87 -16.48 4.24
C ALA A 141 16.18 -17.60 3.22
N VAL A 142 15.78 -17.40 1.95
CA VAL A 142 16.06 -18.36 0.86
C VAL A 142 17.57 -18.48 0.63
N TRP A 143 18.28 -17.36 0.57
CA TRP A 143 19.72 -17.33 0.34
C TRP A 143 20.51 -18.03 1.45
N SER A 144 20.12 -17.80 2.71
CA SER A 144 20.69 -18.48 3.88
C SER A 144 20.50 -19.99 3.79
N ALA A 145 19.31 -20.45 3.43
CA ALA A 145 19.02 -21.87 3.26
C ALA A 145 19.87 -22.50 2.14
N VAL A 146 20.00 -21.83 0.99
CA VAL A 146 20.83 -22.29 -0.13
C VAL A 146 22.30 -22.40 0.29
N LYS A 147 22.84 -21.39 0.98
CA LYS A 147 24.21 -21.43 1.52
C LYS A 147 24.43 -22.62 2.45
N ALA A 148 23.48 -22.88 3.35
CA ALA A 148 23.58 -24.01 4.27
C ALA A 148 23.64 -25.36 3.53
N VAL A 149 22.79 -25.55 2.52
CA VAL A 149 22.79 -26.77 1.70
C VAL A 149 24.09 -26.89 0.91
N CYS A 150 24.55 -25.82 0.25
CA CYS A 150 25.80 -25.84 -0.50
C CYS A 150 27.01 -26.12 0.40
N GLY A 151 27.07 -25.53 1.59
CA GLY A 151 28.12 -25.81 2.58
C GLY A 151 28.17 -27.28 2.96
N MET A 152 27.01 -27.86 3.30
CA MET A 152 26.91 -29.29 3.63
C MET A 152 27.37 -30.19 2.49
N LEU A 153 27.01 -29.87 1.24
CA LEU A 153 27.46 -30.62 0.07
C LEU A 153 28.98 -30.54 -0.12
N MET A 154 29.58 -29.36 0.05
CA MET A 154 31.04 -29.18 -0.04
C MET A 154 31.79 -29.95 1.06
N ASP A 155 31.25 -29.96 2.29
CA ASP A 155 31.81 -30.69 3.41
C ASP A 155 31.77 -32.20 3.17
N MET A 156 30.64 -32.72 2.66
CA MET A 156 30.51 -34.12 2.27
C MET A 156 31.50 -34.50 1.16
N CYS A 157 31.61 -33.68 0.11
CA CYS A 157 32.58 -33.91 -0.97
C CYS A 157 34.02 -33.97 -0.44
N SER A 158 34.37 -33.09 0.50
CA SER A 158 35.71 -33.05 1.11
C SER A 158 35.98 -34.31 1.94
N SER A 159 35.01 -34.72 2.78
CA SER A 159 35.09 -35.93 3.61
C SER A 159 35.24 -37.20 2.76
N VAL A 160 34.44 -37.32 1.69
CA VAL A 160 34.51 -38.44 0.74
C VAL A 160 35.84 -38.45 0.00
N GLY A 161 36.32 -37.29 -0.45
CA GLY A 161 37.63 -37.15 -1.08
C GLY A 161 38.78 -37.61 -0.17
N GLN A 162 38.73 -37.25 1.12
CA GLN A 162 39.72 -37.70 2.11
C GLN A 162 39.65 -39.22 2.34
N LEU A 163 38.46 -39.80 2.47
CA LEU A 163 38.28 -41.25 2.62
C LEU A 163 38.86 -42.02 1.43
N PHE A 164 38.56 -41.60 0.20
CA PHE A 164 39.11 -42.23 -0.99
C PHE A 164 40.62 -42.02 -1.13
N GLY A 165 41.14 -40.83 -0.81
CA GLY A 165 42.57 -40.56 -0.81
C GLY A 165 43.34 -41.49 0.13
N ASN A 166 42.81 -41.73 1.33
CA ASN A 166 43.40 -42.65 2.30
C ASN A 166 43.35 -44.11 1.83
N LEU A 167 42.30 -44.53 1.12
CA LEU A 167 42.16 -45.89 0.60
C LEU A 167 43.10 -46.21 -0.57
N ILE A 168 43.48 -45.21 -1.37
CA ILE A 168 44.38 -45.38 -2.54
C ILE A 168 45.86 -45.43 -2.12
N GLN A 169 46.21 -44.87 -0.96
CA GLN A 169 47.59 -44.83 -0.44
C GLN A 169 48.00 -46.10 0.34
N VAL A 170 47.10 -47.08 0.47
CA VAL A 170 47.34 -48.43 1.03
C VAL A 170 47.57 -49.42 -0.10
#